data_AF-A0A387C1G7-F1
#
_entry.id   AF-A0A387C1G7-F1
#
_cell.length_a   1.000
_cell.length_b   1.000
_cell.length_c   1.000
_cell.angle_alpha   90.00
_cell.angle_beta   90.00
_cell.angle_gamma   90.00
#
_symmetry.space_group_name_H-M   'P 1'
#
loop_
_entity.id
_entity.type
_entity.pdbx_description
1 polymer ?
#
loop_
_entity_poly.entity_id
_entity_poly.type
_entity_poly.pdbx_seq_one_letter_code
_entity_poly.pdbx_strand_id
1 'polypeptide(L)'
;MVFTLVGGPGSSYRFDAVVSARAGETTPARVQFLPRNRRFTRARGRGAGSVKRVTWDDPYGSDVLADKNWRRRGVVQPVETPAERDLVVEVVDGGFVGAVVGIAEGGLVQLEDRLGKVRVFPLGHGFLVDGRPAVLTRPRAAAPTGHARSASGSFHAGDVRARIARGSRIFVEGRHDAELVEKVWGHDLRVEGVVVEYLEGVDNLEELLAEFQPGPKRRVGVLVDHLVTGSKESRIAEAVAKGPYGANVLVVGHPFVDIWQAVKPDRVGLKAWPEIPRSIEWKKGIAQALRQPHENQEDIARLWQRILGRVRTYADLEPALLGRVEQLIDFVTG
;
A
#
# COMPACT_ATOMS: atom_id res chain seq x y z
N MET A 1 4.99 35.56 28.92
CA MET A 1 5.47 34.39 29.69
C MET A 1 6.53 33.71 28.86
N VAL A 2 7.77 33.64 29.34
CA VAL A 2 8.89 33.03 28.60
C VAL A 2 8.90 31.54 28.92
N PHE A 3 8.70 30.69 27.91
CA PHE A 3 8.85 29.24 28.06
C PHE A 3 10.29 28.85 27.72
N THR A 4 10.96 28.17 28.65
CA THR A 4 12.28 27.55 28.44
C THR A 4 12.06 26.05 28.39
N LEU A 5 12.25 25.42 27.22
CA LEU A 5 12.32 23.96 27.10
C LEU A 5 13.79 23.55 27.11
N VAL A 6 14.15 22.67 28.06
CA VAL A 6 15.50 22.11 28.21
C VAL A 6 15.70 21.03 27.16
N GLY A 7 16.45 21.35 26.11
CA GLY A 7 17.02 20.37 25.16
C GLY A 7 18.43 19.97 25.58
N GLY A 8 18.85 18.76 25.20
CA GLY A 8 20.17 18.18 25.49
C GLY A 8 21.38 19.02 25.01
N PRO A 9 22.60 18.55 25.30
CA PRO A 9 23.78 19.41 25.43
C PRO A 9 24.18 20.08 24.12
N GLY A 10 24.15 21.41 24.10
CA GLY A 10 24.94 22.22 23.15
C GLY A 10 24.23 23.17 22.19
N SER A 11 22.92 23.46 22.31
CA SER A 11 22.31 24.53 21.51
C SER A 11 21.11 25.19 22.19
N SER A 12 21.14 26.52 22.33
CA SER A 12 20.03 27.32 22.85
C SER A 12 19.58 28.33 21.80
N TYR A 13 18.29 28.33 21.45
CA TYR A 13 17.67 29.33 20.58
C TYR A 13 16.65 30.15 21.38
N ARG A 14 16.65 31.49 21.22
CA ARG A 14 15.62 32.38 21.79
C ARG A 14 14.64 32.82 20.69
N PHE A 15 13.35 32.76 20.98
CA PHE A 15 12.29 33.31 20.13
C PHE A 15 11.41 34.23 20.98
N ASP A 16 11.09 35.41 20.44
CA ASP A 16 10.05 36.27 21.00
C ASP A 16 8.72 35.96 20.30
N ALA A 17 7.72 35.52 21.05
CA ALA A 17 6.35 35.31 20.58
C ALA A 17 5.43 36.33 21.25
N VAL A 18 4.65 37.06 20.44
CA VAL A 18 3.56 37.91 20.93
C VAL A 18 2.25 37.14 20.73
N VAL A 19 1.60 36.76 21.83
CA VAL A 19 0.29 36.10 21.83
C VAL A 19 -0.76 37.12 22.25
N SER A 20 -1.75 37.37 21.40
CA SER A 20 -2.97 38.11 21.75
C SER A 20 -4.15 37.19 21.51
N ALA A 21 -4.82 36.77 22.59
CA ALA A 21 -6.04 35.98 22.55
C ALA A 21 -7.26 36.87 22.86
N ARG A 22 -8.32 36.77 22.06
CA ARG A 22 -9.67 37.18 22.47
C ARG A 22 -10.43 35.93 22.92
N ALA A 23 -11.18 36.05 24.01
CA ALA A 23 -11.92 34.96 24.61
C ALA A 23 -13.09 34.52 23.70
N GLY A 24 -13.24 33.21 23.47
CA GLY A 24 -14.51 32.64 23.00
C GLY A 24 -14.51 31.73 21.76
N GLU A 25 -13.39 31.24 21.22
CA GLU A 25 -13.40 30.33 20.06
C GLU A 25 -12.50 29.09 20.24
N THR A 26 -13.08 27.89 20.07
CA THR A 26 -12.40 26.59 20.00
C THR A 26 -12.03 26.25 18.56
N THR A 27 -10.85 26.66 18.11
CA THR A 27 -10.22 26.17 16.86
C THR A 27 -8.71 26.37 16.95
N PRO A 28 -7.85 25.40 16.56
CA PRO A 28 -6.40 25.58 16.60
C PRO A 28 -5.93 26.63 15.57
N ALA A 29 -5.21 27.65 16.06
CA ALA A 29 -4.71 28.78 15.29
C ALA A 29 -3.65 28.36 14.24
N ARG A 30 -3.84 28.87 13.03
CA ARG A 30 -3.01 28.66 11.84
C ARG A 30 -1.73 29.51 11.93
N VAL A 31 -0.56 28.88 12.02
CA VAL A 31 0.75 29.59 11.97
C VAL A 31 1.08 29.94 10.52
N GLN A 32 1.18 31.23 10.21
CA GLN A 32 1.68 31.72 8.91
C GLN A 32 3.15 32.16 9.05
N PHE A 33 4.01 31.62 8.19
CA PHE A 33 5.40 32.05 8.03
C PHE A 33 5.49 33.12 6.93
N LEU A 34 6.06 34.29 7.23
CA LEU A 34 6.36 35.32 6.23
C LEU A 34 7.85 35.25 5.83
N PRO A 35 8.19 35.32 4.53
CA PRO A 35 9.59 35.39 4.08
C PRO A 35 10.16 36.80 4.32
N ARG A 36 11.26 36.89 5.07
CA ARG A 36 12.03 38.15 5.21
C ARG A 36 13.08 38.25 4.09
N ASN A 37 12.81 39.14 3.14
CA ASN A 37 13.84 39.74 2.30
C ASN A 37 13.97 41.21 2.70
N ARG A 38 15.13 41.63 3.22
CA ARG A 38 15.58 43.04 3.14
C ARG A 38 17.08 43.15 3.40
N ARG A 39 17.77 43.61 2.36
CA ARG A 39 19.13 44.16 2.37
C ARG A 39 19.20 45.34 3.33
N PHE A 40 20.29 45.45 4.08
CA PHE A 40 20.76 46.72 4.64
C PHE A 40 22.20 46.94 4.22
N THR A 41 22.39 47.94 3.35
CA THR A 41 23.65 48.62 3.12
C THR A 41 23.91 49.57 4.29
N ARG A 42 25.15 49.64 4.78
CA ARG A 42 25.63 50.80 5.52
C ARG A 42 27.09 51.10 5.18
N ALA A 43 27.38 52.39 5.28
CA ALA A 43 28.39 53.13 4.57
C ALA A 43 29.80 53.12 5.20
N ARG A 44 30.71 53.69 4.41
CA ARG A 44 32.15 53.95 4.60
C ARG A 44 32.56 54.50 5.97
N GLY A 45 33.75 54.09 6.41
CA GLY A 45 34.62 54.79 7.36
C GLY A 45 36.08 54.39 7.11
N ARG A 46 36.97 55.39 6.99
CA ARG A 46 38.39 55.29 6.58
C ARG A 46 39.34 55.07 7.77
N GLY A 47 40.55 54.57 7.49
CA GLY A 47 41.76 54.67 8.36
C GLY A 47 42.54 53.35 8.41
N ALA A 48 43.52 53.12 7.54
CA ALA A 48 44.94 53.53 7.63
C ALA A 48 45.77 52.68 8.62
N GLY A 49 46.80 52.00 8.11
CA GLY A 49 47.87 51.39 8.91
C GLY A 49 48.43 50.09 8.32
N SER A 50 49.39 50.19 7.39
CA SER A 50 50.24 49.07 7.00
C SER A 50 51.38 48.91 8.00
N VAL A 51 51.62 47.72 8.56
CA VAL A 51 52.97 47.28 8.93
C VAL A 51 53.12 45.77 8.71
N LYS A 52 54.29 45.43 8.17
CA LYS A 52 54.76 44.13 7.70
C LYS A 52 54.89 43.09 8.81
N ARG A 53 54.65 41.84 8.41
CA ARG A 53 54.96 40.59 9.10
C ARG A 53 56.47 40.51 9.41
N VAL A 54 56.82 40.24 10.67
CA VAL A 54 58.09 39.61 11.04
C VAL A 54 57.72 38.36 11.84
N THR A 55 58.00 37.21 11.25
CA THR A 55 57.89 35.88 11.83
C THR A 55 59.05 35.68 12.80
N TRP A 56 58.72 35.37 14.06
CA TRP A 56 59.64 34.66 14.94
C TRP A 56 59.24 33.19 14.85
N ASP A 57 60.12 32.34 14.32
CA ASP A 57 59.99 30.89 14.41
C ASP A 57 59.98 30.52 15.89
N ASP A 58 58.84 30.04 16.38
CA ASP A 58 58.73 29.43 17.70
C ASP A 58 59.24 27.98 17.62
N PRO A 59 60.39 27.64 18.22
CA PRO A 59 60.94 26.29 18.22
C PRO A 59 60.16 25.34 19.13
N TYR A 60 59.15 25.82 19.88
CA TYR A 60 58.24 25.01 20.66
C TYR A 60 56.90 24.86 19.94
N GLY A 61 56.98 24.26 18.76
CA GLY A 61 55.83 23.88 17.96
C GLY A 61 54.91 22.92 18.69
N SER A 62 53.64 23.33 18.77
CA SER A 62 52.44 22.60 19.19
C SER A 62 52.20 22.43 20.70
N ASP A 63 51.19 23.18 21.17
CA ASP A 63 50.42 22.89 22.37
C ASP A 63 49.79 21.49 22.24
N VAL A 64 50.30 20.53 23.00
CA VAL A 64 49.85 19.13 23.07
C VAL A 64 48.39 18.99 23.55
N LEU A 65 47.74 20.06 24.02
CA LEU A 65 46.33 20.09 24.39
C LEU A 65 45.42 20.73 23.32
N ALA A 66 45.98 21.26 22.22
CA ALA A 66 45.21 21.86 21.12
C ALA A 66 44.46 20.82 20.28
N ASP A 67 44.86 19.54 20.36
CA ASP A 67 44.25 18.45 19.61
C ASP A 67 42.96 17.96 20.29
N LYS A 68 41.87 18.74 20.14
CA LYS A 68 40.52 18.44 20.65
C LYS A 68 39.90 17.13 20.13
N ASN A 69 40.60 16.40 19.26
CA ASN A 69 40.13 15.18 18.61
C ASN A 69 40.74 13.88 19.16
N TRP A 70 41.52 13.91 20.24
CA TRP A 70 42.06 12.67 20.82
C TRP A 70 40.97 11.66 21.24
N ARG A 71 39.78 12.15 21.63
CA ARG A 71 38.62 11.32 21.98
C ARG A 71 37.93 10.63 20.78
N ARG A 72 38.29 10.98 19.54
CA ARG A 72 37.71 10.39 18.31
C ARG A 72 38.67 9.40 17.63
N ARG A 73 39.90 9.25 18.12
CA ARG A 73 40.83 8.22 17.65
C ARG A 73 40.33 6.84 18.12
N GLY A 74 39.75 6.07 17.21
CA GLY A 74 39.40 4.66 17.44
C GLY A 74 37.93 4.36 17.77
N VAL A 75 37.01 5.33 17.64
CA VAL A 75 35.57 5.05 17.83
C VAL A 75 35.04 4.32 16.59
N VAL A 76 34.85 3.00 16.70
CA VAL A 76 34.12 2.22 15.70
C VAL A 76 32.67 2.66 15.73
N GLN A 77 32.23 3.31 14.64
CA GLN A 77 30.85 3.78 14.56
C GLN A 77 29.91 2.57 14.43
N PRO A 78 28.82 2.53 15.22
CA PRO A 78 27.81 1.50 15.08
C PRO A 78 27.23 1.47 13.66
N VAL A 79 27.13 0.28 13.08
CA VAL A 79 26.51 0.09 11.76
C VAL A 79 25.00 -0.12 11.96
N GLU A 80 24.18 0.61 11.22
CA GLU A 80 22.75 0.31 11.17
C GLU A 80 22.53 -1.03 10.46
N THR A 81 21.97 -2.00 11.19
CA THR A 81 21.76 -3.35 10.68
C THR A 81 20.27 -3.68 10.77
N PRO A 82 19.59 -3.97 9.65
CA PRO A 82 18.22 -4.46 9.67
C PRO A 82 18.10 -5.74 10.50
N ALA A 83 17.15 -5.81 11.43
CA ALA A 83 16.86 -7.01 12.22
C ALA A 83 16.12 -8.05 11.38
N GLU A 84 16.79 -8.60 10.36
CA GLU A 84 16.28 -9.65 9.48
C GLU A 84 16.20 -10.98 10.21
N ARG A 85 15.26 -11.83 9.80
CA ARG A 85 15.11 -13.17 10.37
C ARG A 85 16.40 -13.96 10.20
N ASP A 86 16.75 -14.74 11.21
CA ASP A 86 17.96 -15.56 11.30
C ASP A 86 19.28 -14.77 11.44
N LEU A 87 19.22 -13.43 11.51
CA LEU A 87 20.37 -12.61 11.90
C LEU A 87 20.78 -12.94 13.34
N VAL A 88 22.02 -13.38 13.54
CA VAL A 88 22.56 -13.66 14.87
C VAL A 88 23.21 -12.40 15.44
N VAL A 89 22.79 -12.04 16.65
CA VAL A 89 23.30 -10.86 17.36
C VAL A 89 23.67 -11.19 18.79
N GLU A 90 24.63 -10.45 19.32
CA GLU A 90 25.01 -10.47 20.73
C GLU A 90 24.50 -9.20 21.42
N VAL A 91 23.88 -9.33 22.59
CA VAL A 91 23.45 -8.20 23.42
C VAL A 91 24.58 -7.82 24.36
N VAL A 92 25.07 -6.58 24.24
CA VAL A 92 26.20 -6.04 25.02
C VAL A 92 25.91 -6.12 26.52
N ASP A 93 24.67 -5.80 26.92
CA ASP A 93 24.22 -5.92 28.31
C ASP A 93 23.78 -7.37 28.59
N GLY A 94 24.72 -8.15 29.12
CA GLY A 94 24.47 -9.50 29.64
C GLY A 94 24.88 -10.66 28.72
N GLY A 95 25.55 -10.39 27.59
CA GLY A 95 26.23 -11.40 26.76
C GLY A 95 25.29 -12.44 26.13
N PHE A 96 24.01 -12.10 25.96
CA PHE A 96 23.04 -13.00 25.35
C PHE A 96 23.25 -13.04 23.84
N VAL A 97 23.43 -14.23 23.27
CA VAL A 97 23.57 -14.45 21.82
C VAL A 97 22.33 -15.16 21.32
N GLY A 98 21.67 -14.59 20.31
CA GLY A 98 20.47 -15.20 19.72
C GLY A 98 20.20 -14.76 18.29
N ALA A 99 19.45 -15.58 17.56
CA ALA A 99 18.98 -15.31 16.21
C ALA A 99 17.65 -14.55 16.24
N VAL A 100 17.49 -13.57 15.36
CA VAL A 100 16.23 -12.84 15.20
C VAL A 100 15.16 -13.79 14.67
N VAL A 101 14.10 -13.99 15.44
CA VAL A 101 12.96 -14.82 15.03
C VAL A 101 11.74 -13.99 14.64
N GLY A 102 11.70 -12.73 15.05
CA GLY A 102 10.61 -11.81 14.74
C GLY A 102 10.77 -10.44 15.39
N ILE A 103 9.83 -9.55 15.07
CA ILE A 103 9.70 -8.23 15.71
C ILE A 103 8.27 -8.12 16.20
N ALA A 104 8.10 -7.97 17.51
CA ALA A 104 6.81 -7.76 18.13
C ALA A 104 6.34 -6.31 17.94
N GLU A 105 5.05 -6.08 18.17
CA GLU A 105 4.46 -4.74 18.16
C GLU A 105 5.18 -3.82 19.17
N GLY A 106 5.35 -2.54 18.83
CA GLY A 106 6.09 -1.58 19.65
C GLY A 106 7.60 -1.52 19.42
N GLY A 107 8.15 -2.26 18.45
CA GLY A 107 9.57 -2.16 18.07
C GLY A 107 10.51 -3.00 18.94
N LEU A 108 10.02 -4.14 19.42
CA LEU A 108 10.80 -5.11 20.20
C LEU A 108 11.27 -6.25 19.28
N VAL A 109 12.57 -6.50 19.21
CA VAL A 109 13.14 -7.66 18.50
C VAL A 109 13.10 -8.90 19.40
N GLN A 110 12.69 -10.03 18.83
CA GLN A 110 12.66 -11.33 19.48
C GLN A 110 13.90 -12.12 19.07
N LEU A 111 14.70 -12.53 20.04
CA LEU A 111 15.95 -13.28 19.84
C LEU A 111 15.84 -14.67 20.48
N GLU A 112 16.11 -15.71 19.71
CA GLU A 112 16.14 -17.11 20.16
C GLU A 112 17.59 -17.59 20.33
N ASP A 113 17.92 -18.16 21.49
CA ASP A 113 19.23 -18.78 21.70
C ASP A 113 19.31 -20.22 21.15
N ARG A 114 20.51 -20.80 21.18
CA ARG A 114 20.75 -22.19 20.73
C ARG A 114 19.99 -23.27 21.50
N LEU A 115 19.40 -22.94 22.65
CA LEU A 115 18.59 -23.85 23.47
C LEU A 115 17.09 -23.60 23.28
N GLY A 116 16.69 -22.74 22.34
CA GLY A 116 15.31 -22.42 22.01
C GLY A 116 14.67 -21.37 22.93
N LYS A 117 15.45 -20.70 23.80
CA LYS A 117 14.90 -19.68 24.70
C LYS A 117 14.77 -18.35 23.97
N VAL A 118 13.55 -17.81 23.92
CA VAL A 118 13.25 -16.52 23.30
C VAL A 118 13.27 -15.39 24.32
N ARG A 119 13.97 -14.28 24.00
CA ARG A 119 14.00 -13.04 24.77
C ARG A 119 13.66 -11.84 23.88
N VAL A 120 13.12 -10.79 24.49
CA VAL A 120 12.72 -9.56 23.78
C VAL A 120 13.60 -8.39 24.19
N PHE A 121 14.01 -7.59 23.21
CA PHE A 121 14.83 -6.40 23.41
C PHE A 121 14.31 -5.25 22.56
N PRO A 122 14.46 -3.98 22.99
CA PRO A 122 14.12 -2.85 22.14
C PRO A 122 15.09 -2.77 20.95
N LEU A 123 14.56 -2.44 19.77
CA LEU A 123 15.38 -2.05 18.62
C LEU A 123 16.21 -0.81 18.97
N GLY A 124 17.37 -0.67 18.33
CA GLY A 124 18.31 0.42 18.57
C GLY A 124 19.72 -0.08 18.91
N HIS A 125 20.40 0.65 19.80
CA HIS A 125 21.78 0.36 20.19
C HIS A 125 21.86 -0.81 21.18
N GLY A 126 23.06 -1.32 21.44
CA GLY A 126 23.31 -2.37 22.44
C GLY A 126 23.49 -3.77 21.88
N PHE A 127 23.67 -3.89 20.55
CA PHE A 127 23.89 -5.16 19.87
C PHE A 127 25.27 -5.19 19.21
N LEU A 128 25.83 -6.40 19.08
CA LEU A 128 26.98 -6.68 18.24
C LEU A 128 26.57 -7.68 17.15
N VAL A 129 27.06 -7.45 15.94
CA VAL A 129 27.02 -8.41 14.82
C VAL A 129 28.46 -8.74 14.49
N ASP A 130 28.83 -10.02 14.54
CA ASP A 130 30.21 -10.50 14.36
C ASP A 130 31.23 -9.74 15.24
N GLY A 131 30.83 -9.44 16.48
CA GLY A 131 31.65 -8.70 17.46
C GLY A 131 31.79 -7.20 17.19
N ARG A 132 31.05 -6.64 16.22
CA ARG A 132 31.07 -5.20 15.89
C ARG A 132 29.79 -4.50 16.35
N PRO A 133 29.88 -3.28 16.92
CA PRO A 133 28.71 -2.50 17.32
C PRO A 133 27.70 -2.34 16.18
N ALA A 134 26.44 -2.70 16.46
CA ALA A 134 25.33 -2.60 15.54
C ALA A 134 24.14 -1.87 16.19
N VAL A 135 23.42 -1.11 15.37
CA VAL A 135 22.13 -0.52 15.71
C VAL A 135 21.06 -1.30 14.96
N LEU A 136 20.29 -2.10 15.69
CA LEU A 136 19.23 -2.88 15.07
C LEU A 136 18.07 -1.98 14.65
N THR A 137 17.75 -2.00 13.36
CA THR A 137 16.64 -1.25 12.77
C THR A 137 15.55 -2.19 12.30
N ARG A 138 14.32 -1.67 12.16
CA ARG A 138 13.24 -2.45 11.56
C ARG A 138 13.60 -2.74 10.09
N PRO A 139 13.53 -4.00 9.63
CA PRO A 139 13.77 -4.34 8.23
C PRO A 139 12.89 -3.51 7.32
N ARG A 140 13.52 -2.81 6.37
CA ARG A 140 12.80 -2.18 5.27
C ARG A 140 12.47 -3.29 4.29
N ALA A 141 11.19 -3.49 3.99
CA ALA A 141 10.79 -4.38 2.91
C ALA A 141 11.56 -3.94 1.64
N ALA A 142 12.28 -4.86 1.02
CA ALA A 142 12.94 -4.60 -0.25
C ALA A 142 11.86 -4.10 -1.23
N ALA A 143 12.07 -2.91 -1.79
CA ALA A 143 11.21 -2.42 -2.87
C ALA A 143 11.28 -3.46 -4.00
N PRO A 144 10.16 -3.88 -4.60
CA PRO A 144 10.20 -4.84 -5.70
C PRO A 144 11.09 -4.28 -6.82
N THR A 145 12.27 -4.89 -7.03
CA THR A 145 13.17 -4.52 -8.12
C THR A 145 12.66 -5.18 -9.40
N GLY A 146 11.76 -4.49 -10.07
CA GLY A 146 11.29 -4.82 -11.41
C GLY A 146 10.16 -3.88 -11.80
N HIS A 147 10.00 -3.67 -13.11
CA HIS A 147 8.70 -3.27 -13.64
C HIS A 147 7.73 -4.41 -13.35
N ALA A 148 7.24 -4.50 -12.11
CA ALA A 148 6.19 -5.43 -11.77
C ALA A 148 5.03 -5.11 -12.71
N ARG A 149 4.51 -6.14 -13.38
CA ARG A 149 3.22 -6.04 -14.02
C ARG A 149 2.16 -6.43 -12.98
N SER A 150 1.03 -5.75 -12.97
CA SER A 150 -0.09 -6.16 -12.14
C SER A 150 -0.62 -7.52 -12.60
N ALA A 151 -1.52 -8.13 -11.83
CA ALA A 151 -2.18 -9.35 -12.25
C ALA A 151 -3.00 -9.18 -13.54
N SER A 152 -3.45 -7.96 -13.88
CA SER A 152 -4.11 -7.66 -15.17
C SER A 152 -3.13 -7.46 -16.33
N GLY A 153 -1.82 -7.42 -16.07
CA GLY A 153 -0.80 -7.16 -17.07
C GLY A 153 -0.45 -5.68 -17.26
N SER A 154 -1.11 -4.77 -16.51
CA SER A 154 -0.76 -3.34 -16.47
C SER A 154 0.66 -3.15 -15.93
N PHE A 155 1.36 -2.09 -16.35
CA PHE A 155 2.62 -1.73 -15.67
C PHE A 155 2.28 -1.09 -14.33
N HIS A 156 2.93 -1.52 -13.24
CA HIS A 156 2.86 -0.79 -11.98
C HIS A 156 3.37 0.63 -12.22
N ALA A 157 2.44 1.59 -12.28
CA ALA A 157 2.78 2.99 -12.38
C ALA A 157 3.41 3.39 -11.03
N GLY A 158 4.72 3.58 -11.02
CA GLY A 158 5.47 3.91 -9.81
C GLY A 158 4.85 5.12 -9.11
N ASP A 159 4.64 5.01 -7.78
CA ASP A 159 4.12 6.03 -6.86
C ASP A 159 3.25 7.12 -7.51
N VAL A 160 2.23 6.72 -8.28
CA VAL A 160 1.19 7.65 -8.70
C VAL A 160 0.36 7.90 -7.45
N ARG A 161 0.44 9.13 -6.91
CA ARG A 161 -0.51 9.64 -5.92
C ARG A 161 -1.90 9.19 -6.36
N ALA A 162 -2.55 8.34 -5.55
CA ALA A 162 -3.91 7.88 -5.80
C ALA A 162 -4.72 9.09 -6.27
N ARG A 163 -5.18 9.06 -7.53
CA ARG A 163 -6.10 10.11 -8.02
C ARG A 163 -7.21 10.17 -6.99
N ILE A 164 -7.59 11.38 -6.56
CA ILE A 164 -8.80 11.60 -5.76
C ILE A 164 -9.88 10.75 -6.42
N ALA A 165 -10.38 9.75 -5.68
CA ALA A 165 -11.10 8.61 -6.23
C ALA A 165 -12.06 9.10 -7.31
N ARG A 166 -11.85 8.66 -8.56
CA ARG A 166 -12.87 8.80 -9.59
C ARG A 166 -14.10 8.21 -8.94
N GLY A 167 -15.16 8.99 -8.76
CA GLY A 167 -16.35 8.52 -8.05
C GLY A 167 -17.07 7.40 -8.78
N SER A 168 -16.44 6.74 -9.77
CA SER A 168 -16.95 5.65 -10.57
C SER A 168 -16.96 4.33 -9.78
N ARG A 169 -17.83 3.42 -10.22
CA ARG A 169 -18.03 2.10 -9.61
C ARG A 169 -18.14 1.03 -10.68
N ILE A 170 -17.64 -0.16 -10.36
CA ILE A 170 -18.01 -1.39 -11.05
C ILE A 170 -18.84 -2.22 -10.08
N PHE A 171 -20.08 -2.49 -10.45
CA PHE A 171 -20.93 -3.40 -9.72
C PHE A 171 -20.86 -4.79 -10.33
N VAL A 172 -20.87 -5.81 -9.49
CA VAL A 172 -20.85 -7.22 -9.91
C VAL A 172 -21.98 -7.99 -9.23
N GLU A 173 -22.65 -8.85 -9.98
CA GLU A 173 -23.84 -9.59 -9.49
C GLU A 173 -23.50 -10.67 -8.46
N GLY A 174 -22.33 -11.30 -8.56
CA GLY A 174 -21.92 -12.40 -7.68
C GLY A 174 -20.78 -12.04 -6.74
N ARG A 175 -20.78 -12.64 -5.54
CA ARG A 175 -19.65 -12.51 -4.60
C ARG A 175 -18.36 -13.10 -5.20
N HIS A 176 -18.47 -14.18 -5.97
CA HIS A 176 -17.31 -14.81 -6.62
C HIS A 176 -16.75 -13.93 -7.74
N ASP A 177 -17.60 -13.20 -8.45
CA ASP A 177 -17.24 -12.18 -9.43
C ASP A 177 -16.43 -11.07 -8.79
N ALA A 178 -16.92 -10.54 -7.67
CA ALA A 178 -16.19 -9.53 -6.91
C ALA A 178 -14.81 -10.03 -6.49
N GLU A 179 -14.72 -11.25 -5.97
CA GLU A 179 -13.46 -11.85 -5.55
C GLU A 179 -12.49 -12.07 -6.72
N LEU A 180 -12.99 -12.52 -7.88
CA LEU A 180 -12.15 -12.71 -9.07
C LEU A 180 -11.68 -11.39 -9.65
N VAL A 181 -12.58 -10.41 -9.77
CA VAL A 181 -12.27 -9.09 -10.31
C VAL A 181 -11.27 -8.37 -9.41
N GLU A 182 -11.49 -8.38 -8.09
CA GLU A 182 -10.56 -7.79 -7.12
C GLU A 182 -9.18 -8.47 -7.21
N LYS A 183 -9.14 -9.79 -7.35
CA LYS A 183 -7.88 -10.53 -7.44
C LYS A 183 -7.04 -10.16 -8.66
N VAL A 184 -7.67 -9.98 -9.83
CA VAL A 184 -6.93 -9.77 -11.08
C VAL A 184 -6.75 -8.28 -11.41
N TRP A 185 -7.78 -7.45 -11.19
CA TRP A 185 -7.78 -6.03 -11.57
C TRP A 185 -7.82 -5.07 -10.38
N GLY A 186 -8.04 -5.53 -9.16
CA GLY A 186 -8.25 -4.63 -8.00
C GLY A 186 -7.12 -3.62 -7.78
N HIS A 187 -5.87 -4.00 -8.06
CA HIS A 187 -4.75 -3.07 -8.02
C HIS A 187 -4.93 -1.90 -9.00
N ASP A 188 -5.24 -2.20 -10.25
CA ASP A 188 -5.31 -1.20 -11.32
C ASP A 188 -6.54 -0.32 -11.19
N LEU A 189 -7.66 -0.93 -10.78
CA LEU A 189 -8.89 -0.22 -10.44
C LEU A 189 -8.65 0.79 -9.32
N ARG A 190 -7.91 0.41 -8.26
CA ARG A 190 -7.55 1.33 -7.17
C ARG A 190 -6.66 2.48 -7.63
N VAL A 191 -5.71 2.23 -8.54
CA VAL A 191 -4.89 3.30 -9.16
C VAL A 191 -5.77 4.28 -9.94
N GLU A 192 -6.77 3.78 -10.64
CA GLU A 192 -7.75 4.58 -11.38
C GLU A 192 -8.86 5.17 -10.50
N GLY A 193 -8.86 4.85 -9.20
CA GLY A 193 -9.85 5.32 -8.24
C GLY A 193 -11.23 4.66 -8.38
N VAL A 194 -11.34 3.55 -9.11
CA VAL A 194 -12.56 2.78 -9.30
C VAL A 194 -12.69 1.75 -8.18
N VAL A 195 -13.90 1.63 -7.61
CA VAL A 195 -14.22 0.63 -6.59
C VAL A 195 -15.12 -0.44 -7.19
N VAL A 196 -14.87 -1.69 -6.83
CA VAL A 196 -15.71 -2.84 -7.16
C VAL A 196 -16.64 -3.12 -5.99
N GLU A 197 -17.93 -3.19 -6.23
CA GLU A 197 -18.95 -3.47 -5.22
C GLU A 197 -19.83 -4.63 -5.67
N TYR A 198 -20.14 -5.53 -4.75
CA TYR A 198 -21.07 -6.63 -4.97
C TYR A 198 -22.51 -6.13 -4.85
N LEU A 199 -23.37 -6.57 -5.77
CA LEU A 199 -24.82 -6.39 -5.71
C LEU A 199 -25.48 -7.72 -5.36
N GLU A 200 -26.47 -7.71 -4.47
CA GLU A 200 -27.34 -8.86 -4.23
C GLU A 200 -28.38 -9.00 -5.38
N GLY A 201 -27.89 -9.18 -6.61
CA GLY A 201 -28.68 -9.21 -7.83
C GLY A 201 -28.91 -7.84 -8.46
N VAL A 202 -29.27 -7.84 -9.76
CA VAL A 202 -29.52 -6.61 -10.54
C VAL A 202 -30.90 -5.98 -10.35
N ASP A 203 -31.74 -6.59 -9.53
CA ASP A 203 -33.12 -6.14 -9.31
C ASP A 203 -33.21 -4.74 -8.73
N ASN A 204 -32.24 -4.37 -7.89
CA ASN A 204 -32.18 -3.06 -7.24
C ASN A 204 -31.29 -2.06 -7.99
N LEU A 205 -30.87 -2.37 -9.22
CA LEU A 205 -29.93 -1.55 -9.96
C LEU A 205 -30.50 -0.14 -10.22
N GLU A 206 -31.78 -0.01 -10.57
CA GLU A 206 -32.38 1.30 -10.82
C GLU A 206 -32.38 2.22 -9.59
N GLU A 207 -32.72 1.67 -8.42
CA GLU A 207 -32.70 2.38 -7.14
C GLU A 207 -31.28 2.80 -6.77
N LEU A 208 -30.32 1.88 -6.89
CA LEU A 208 -28.92 2.15 -6.64
C LEU A 208 -28.37 3.24 -7.57
N LEU A 209 -28.75 3.23 -8.85
CA LEU A 209 -28.35 4.28 -9.79
C LEU A 209 -29.02 5.63 -9.46
N ALA A 210 -30.23 5.63 -8.91
CA ALA A 210 -30.91 6.83 -8.47
C ALA A 210 -30.25 7.46 -7.23
N GLU A 211 -29.83 6.64 -6.27
CA GLU A 211 -29.04 7.10 -5.11
C GLU A 211 -27.66 7.56 -5.53
N PHE A 212 -26.99 6.75 -6.36
CA PHE A 212 -25.65 7.06 -6.81
C PHE A 212 -25.66 8.32 -7.67
N GLN A 213 -26.54 8.46 -8.66
CA GLN A 213 -26.56 9.54 -9.66
C GLN A 213 -25.30 9.56 -10.56
N PRO A 214 -25.11 8.55 -11.43
CA PRO A 214 -23.99 8.50 -12.36
C PRO A 214 -23.91 9.73 -13.26
N GLY A 215 -22.68 10.16 -13.55
CA GLY A 215 -22.40 11.32 -14.37
C GLY A 215 -21.11 11.20 -15.16
N PRO A 216 -20.79 12.15 -16.04
CA PRO A 216 -19.66 12.03 -16.97
C PRO A 216 -18.29 11.82 -16.30
N LYS A 217 -18.15 12.21 -15.03
CA LYS A 217 -16.92 12.08 -14.22
C LYS A 217 -16.98 10.99 -13.14
N ARG A 218 -18.09 10.24 -13.08
CA ARG A 218 -18.39 9.21 -12.08
C ARG A 218 -19.34 8.16 -12.65
N ARG A 219 -18.81 7.34 -13.53
CA ARG A 219 -19.57 6.37 -14.32
C ARG A 219 -19.79 5.08 -13.55
N VAL A 220 -20.79 4.31 -13.96
CA VAL A 220 -21.07 3.00 -13.39
C VAL A 220 -20.91 1.93 -14.46
N GLY A 221 -20.05 0.96 -14.19
CA GLY A 221 -20.01 -0.31 -14.89
C GLY A 221 -20.79 -1.36 -14.11
N VAL A 222 -21.48 -2.27 -14.80
CA VAL A 222 -22.15 -3.42 -14.17
C VAL A 222 -21.76 -4.67 -14.94
N LEU A 223 -21.16 -5.64 -14.25
CA LEU A 223 -20.90 -6.97 -14.76
C LEU A 223 -21.97 -7.92 -14.23
N VAL A 224 -22.67 -8.58 -15.15
CA VAL A 224 -23.72 -9.56 -14.83
C VAL A 224 -23.36 -10.94 -15.38
N ASP A 225 -23.90 -11.96 -14.73
CA ASP A 225 -23.72 -13.32 -15.19
C ASP A 225 -24.71 -13.60 -16.33
N HIS A 226 -24.26 -14.31 -17.36
CA HIS A 226 -25.12 -14.94 -18.35
C HIS A 226 -26.20 -14.02 -18.98
N LEU A 227 -25.80 -12.81 -19.42
CA LEU A 227 -26.69 -11.85 -20.08
C LEU A 227 -27.13 -12.33 -21.47
N VAL A 228 -28.29 -12.99 -21.54
CA VAL A 228 -28.88 -13.50 -22.78
C VAL A 228 -30.08 -12.67 -23.20
N THR A 229 -30.29 -12.48 -24.51
CA THR A 229 -31.47 -11.78 -25.05
C THR A 229 -32.78 -12.38 -24.53
N GLY A 230 -33.67 -11.52 -24.02
CA GLY A 230 -34.98 -11.91 -23.50
C GLY A 230 -34.99 -12.35 -22.02
N SER A 231 -33.81 -12.47 -21.41
CA SER A 231 -33.65 -12.66 -19.97
C SER A 231 -34.15 -11.45 -19.16
N LYS A 232 -34.31 -11.62 -17.84
CA LYS A 232 -34.70 -10.53 -16.95
C LYS A 232 -33.62 -9.46 -16.91
N GLU A 233 -32.37 -9.89 -16.87
CA GLU A 233 -31.16 -9.08 -16.83
C GLU A 233 -31.05 -8.23 -18.10
N SER A 234 -31.37 -8.79 -19.28
CA SER A 234 -31.40 -8.02 -20.53
C SER A 234 -32.45 -6.91 -20.54
N ARG A 235 -33.61 -7.15 -19.94
CA ARG A 235 -34.66 -6.13 -19.80
C ARG A 235 -34.23 -5.00 -18.86
N ILE A 236 -33.56 -5.34 -17.76
CA ILE A 236 -33.01 -4.35 -16.81
C ILE A 236 -31.92 -3.52 -17.49
N ALA A 237 -31.00 -4.15 -18.22
CA ALA A 237 -29.96 -3.46 -18.97
C ALA A 237 -30.54 -2.47 -20.00
N GLU A 238 -31.58 -2.88 -20.74
CA GLU A 238 -32.28 -2.00 -21.67
C GLU A 238 -33.01 -0.84 -20.98
N ALA A 239 -33.64 -1.09 -19.83
CA ALA A 239 -34.32 -0.06 -19.04
C ALA A 239 -33.32 0.99 -18.54
N VAL A 240 -32.18 0.55 -17.98
CA VAL A 240 -31.09 1.42 -17.54
C VAL A 240 -30.53 2.26 -18.69
N ALA A 241 -30.32 1.65 -19.86
CA ALA A 241 -29.80 2.35 -21.04
C ALA A 241 -30.76 3.44 -21.55
N LYS A 242 -32.08 3.23 -21.44
CA LYS A 242 -33.11 4.21 -21.81
C LYS A 242 -33.40 5.21 -20.69
N GLY A 243 -32.93 4.92 -19.47
CA GLY A 243 -33.16 5.73 -18.28
C GLY A 243 -32.32 7.02 -18.23
N PRO A 244 -32.53 7.86 -17.21
CA PRO A 244 -31.90 9.17 -17.09
C PRO A 244 -30.36 9.11 -16.99
N TYR A 245 -29.82 7.97 -16.54
CA TYR A 245 -28.39 7.77 -16.35
C TYR A 245 -27.73 6.95 -17.47
N GLY A 246 -28.47 6.53 -18.49
CA GLY A 246 -28.01 5.55 -19.48
C GLY A 246 -26.70 5.94 -20.19
N ALA A 247 -26.44 7.22 -20.41
CA ALA A 247 -25.18 7.70 -20.99
C ALA A 247 -23.93 7.48 -20.10
N ASN A 248 -24.13 7.27 -18.79
CA ASN A 248 -23.08 7.14 -17.77
C ASN A 248 -23.10 5.77 -17.08
N VAL A 249 -23.90 4.82 -17.59
CA VAL A 249 -24.00 3.45 -17.09
C VAL A 249 -23.77 2.47 -18.22
N LEU A 250 -22.91 1.48 -18.01
CA LEU A 250 -22.69 0.38 -18.95
C LEU A 250 -22.95 -0.95 -18.24
N VAL A 251 -23.91 -1.71 -18.74
CA VAL A 251 -24.18 -3.09 -18.30
C VAL A 251 -23.61 -4.05 -19.33
N VAL A 252 -22.72 -4.94 -18.90
CA VAL A 252 -22.18 -6.02 -19.74
C VAL A 252 -22.34 -7.35 -19.03
N GLY A 253 -22.46 -8.44 -19.79
CA GLY A 253 -22.45 -9.78 -19.23
C GLY A 253 -21.40 -10.68 -19.86
N HIS A 254 -20.98 -11.68 -19.09
CA HIS A 254 -20.10 -12.74 -19.58
C HIS A 254 -20.92 -13.93 -20.12
N PRO A 255 -20.39 -14.71 -21.07
CA PRO A 255 -21.12 -15.82 -21.70
C PRO A 255 -21.22 -17.07 -20.82
N PHE A 256 -20.55 -17.08 -19.67
CA PHE A 256 -20.50 -18.23 -18.78
C PHE A 256 -21.77 -18.39 -17.96
N VAL A 257 -22.08 -19.63 -17.59
CA VAL A 257 -23.17 -19.95 -16.67
C VAL A 257 -22.88 -19.42 -15.27
N ASP A 258 -21.61 -19.43 -14.88
CA ASP A 258 -21.09 -18.92 -13.61
C ASP A 258 -19.63 -18.52 -13.80
N ILE A 259 -19.17 -17.52 -13.03
CA ILE A 259 -17.80 -16.99 -13.10
C ILE A 259 -16.70 -18.04 -12.90
N TRP A 260 -16.98 -19.16 -12.25
CA TRP A 260 -16.00 -20.26 -12.12
C TRP A 260 -15.50 -20.72 -13.49
N GLN A 261 -16.39 -20.78 -14.48
CA GLN A 261 -16.08 -21.22 -15.83
C GLN A 261 -15.15 -20.24 -16.58
N ALA A 262 -15.03 -19.00 -16.11
CA ALA A 262 -14.11 -18.03 -16.67
C ALA A 262 -12.64 -18.33 -16.34
N VAL A 263 -12.36 -19.22 -15.39
CA VAL A 263 -11.00 -19.72 -15.14
C VAL A 263 -10.68 -20.81 -16.16
N LYS A 264 -9.52 -20.71 -16.82
CA LYS A 264 -9.11 -21.71 -17.83
C LYS A 264 -9.10 -23.12 -17.24
N PRO A 265 -9.68 -24.13 -17.90
CA PRO A 265 -9.77 -25.51 -17.39
C PRO A 265 -8.44 -26.08 -16.90
N ASP A 266 -7.36 -25.84 -17.65
CA ASP A 266 -6.02 -26.36 -17.34
C ASP A 266 -5.50 -25.90 -15.96
N ARG A 267 -5.95 -24.74 -15.47
CA ARG A 267 -5.56 -24.19 -14.15
C ARG A 267 -6.06 -25.04 -13.00
N VAL A 268 -7.14 -25.77 -13.22
CA VAL A 268 -7.76 -26.67 -12.25
C VAL A 268 -7.60 -28.14 -12.64
N GLY A 269 -6.69 -28.43 -13.58
CA GLY A 269 -6.37 -29.81 -13.99
C GLY A 269 -7.41 -30.45 -14.90
N LEU A 270 -8.21 -29.64 -15.60
CA LEU A 270 -9.26 -30.08 -16.52
C LEU A 270 -8.83 -29.83 -17.95
N LYS A 271 -9.29 -30.67 -18.88
CA LYS A 271 -9.19 -30.40 -20.32
C LYS A 271 -10.28 -29.46 -20.81
N ALA A 272 -11.45 -29.52 -20.18
CA ALA A 272 -12.61 -28.68 -20.43
C ALA A 272 -13.47 -28.70 -19.16
N TRP A 273 -14.24 -27.63 -18.95
CA TRP A 273 -15.25 -27.62 -17.89
C TRP A 273 -16.33 -28.67 -18.16
N PRO A 274 -16.77 -29.45 -17.15
CA PRO A 274 -17.87 -30.39 -17.29
C PRO A 274 -19.17 -29.69 -17.71
N GLU A 275 -19.92 -30.30 -18.63
CA GLU A 275 -21.27 -29.87 -18.95
C GLU A 275 -22.24 -30.34 -17.87
N ILE A 276 -22.90 -29.40 -17.21
CA ILE A 276 -23.87 -29.69 -16.14
C ILE A 276 -25.29 -29.51 -16.69
N PRO A 277 -26.16 -30.54 -16.60
CA PRO A 277 -27.57 -30.42 -16.96
C PRO A 277 -28.26 -29.28 -16.21
N ARG A 278 -29.14 -28.53 -16.88
CA ARG A 278 -29.87 -27.39 -16.28
C ARG A 278 -30.77 -27.76 -15.10
N SER A 279 -31.11 -29.04 -14.94
CA SER A 279 -31.87 -29.54 -13.79
C SER A 279 -31.05 -29.65 -12.50
N ILE A 280 -29.73 -29.49 -12.58
CA ILE A 280 -28.80 -29.57 -11.47
C ILE A 280 -28.28 -28.16 -11.19
N GLU A 281 -28.25 -27.77 -9.91
CA GLU A 281 -27.58 -26.53 -9.50
C GLU A 281 -26.11 -26.59 -9.95
N TRP A 282 -25.68 -25.58 -10.69
CA TRP A 282 -24.45 -25.67 -11.48
C TRP A 282 -23.21 -25.86 -10.61
N LYS A 283 -23.08 -25.15 -9.48
CA LYS A 283 -21.91 -25.25 -8.58
C LYS A 283 -21.82 -26.63 -7.94
N LYS A 284 -22.93 -27.20 -7.49
CA LYS A 284 -23.03 -28.59 -7.00
C LYS A 284 -22.68 -29.59 -8.09
N GLY A 285 -23.20 -29.42 -9.30
CA GLY A 285 -22.88 -30.29 -10.44
C GLY A 285 -21.39 -30.28 -10.78
N ILE A 286 -20.77 -29.10 -10.80
CA ILE A 286 -19.33 -28.96 -10.98
C ILE A 286 -18.57 -29.63 -9.84
N ALA A 287 -18.91 -29.35 -8.58
CA ALA A 287 -18.24 -29.95 -7.44
C ALA A 287 -18.33 -31.48 -7.46
N GLN A 288 -19.49 -32.04 -7.82
CA GLN A 288 -19.69 -33.47 -8.01
C GLN A 288 -18.82 -34.02 -9.14
N ALA A 289 -18.78 -33.36 -10.31
CA ALA A 289 -17.95 -33.77 -11.45
C ALA A 289 -16.45 -33.75 -11.12
N LEU A 290 -16.02 -32.80 -10.29
CA LEU A 290 -14.65 -32.67 -9.79
C LEU A 290 -14.35 -33.59 -8.59
N ARG A 291 -15.32 -34.44 -8.18
CA ARG A 291 -15.24 -35.32 -7.01
C ARG A 291 -14.82 -34.57 -5.74
N GLN A 292 -15.37 -33.37 -5.56
CA GLN A 292 -15.16 -32.54 -4.39
C GLN A 292 -16.37 -32.61 -3.45
N PRO A 293 -16.18 -32.30 -2.15
CA PRO A 293 -17.30 -32.09 -1.23
C PRO A 293 -18.28 -31.05 -1.81
N HIS A 294 -19.58 -31.27 -1.59
CA HIS A 294 -20.66 -30.45 -2.15
C HIS A 294 -21.98 -30.54 -1.36
N GLU A 295 -21.91 -30.93 -0.08
CA GLU A 295 -23.10 -31.15 0.74
C GLU A 295 -23.71 -29.82 1.20
N ASN A 296 -22.86 -28.83 1.48
CA ASN A 296 -23.25 -27.54 2.03
C ASN A 296 -22.53 -26.36 1.36
N GLN A 297 -22.93 -25.14 1.72
CA GLN A 297 -22.36 -23.91 1.16
C GLN A 297 -20.86 -23.74 1.48
N GLU A 298 -20.39 -24.25 2.63
CA GLU A 298 -18.98 -24.15 2.98
C GLU A 298 -18.10 -25.00 2.05
N ASP A 299 -18.59 -26.17 1.62
CA ASP A 299 -17.90 -26.99 0.63
C ASP A 299 -17.72 -26.25 -0.69
N ILE A 300 -18.80 -25.60 -1.15
CA ILE A 300 -18.78 -24.78 -2.37
C ILE A 300 -17.82 -23.60 -2.22
N ALA A 301 -17.83 -22.92 -1.07
CA ALA A 301 -16.92 -21.82 -0.78
C ALA A 301 -15.45 -22.29 -0.74
N ARG A 302 -15.15 -23.44 -0.11
CA ARG A 302 -13.81 -24.04 -0.09
C ARG A 302 -13.33 -24.40 -1.50
N LEU A 303 -14.22 -24.94 -2.34
CA LEU A 303 -13.89 -25.24 -3.72
C LEU A 303 -13.61 -23.98 -4.52
N TRP A 304 -14.44 -22.94 -4.37
CA TRP A 304 -14.19 -21.64 -4.99
C TRP A 304 -12.83 -21.08 -4.60
N GLN A 305 -12.48 -21.04 -3.30
CA GLN A 305 -11.18 -20.56 -2.85
C GLN A 305 -10.02 -21.35 -3.46
N ARG A 306 -10.18 -22.67 -3.64
CA ARG A 306 -9.19 -23.50 -4.33
C ARG A 306 -9.06 -23.15 -5.82
N ILE A 307 -10.16 -22.90 -6.52
CA ILE A 307 -10.16 -22.48 -7.93
C ILE A 307 -9.53 -21.08 -8.06
N LEU A 308 -10.02 -20.11 -7.29
CA LEU A 308 -9.50 -18.74 -7.25
C LEU A 308 -8.00 -18.73 -6.91
N GLY A 309 -7.55 -19.59 -6.01
CA GLY A 309 -6.13 -19.77 -5.66
C GLY A 309 -5.23 -20.17 -6.84
N ARG A 310 -5.78 -20.75 -7.92
CA ARG A 310 -5.05 -21.10 -9.14
C ARG A 310 -4.92 -19.96 -10.14
N VAL A 311 -5.73 -18.91 -10.01
CA VAL A 311 -5.62 -17.69 -10.81
C VAL A 311 -4.48 -16.84 -10.26
N ARG A 312 -3.50 -16.51 -11.11
CA ARG A 312 -2.35 -15.66 -10.76
C ARG A 312 -2.38 -14.36 -11.54
N THR A 313 -2.77 -14.43 -12.81
CA THR A 313 -2.85 -13.29 -13.73
C THR A 313 -4.05 -13.44 -14.65
N TYR A 314 -4.38 -12.38 -15.38
CA TYR A 314 -5.41 -12.38 -16.43
C TYR A 314 -5.22 -13.51 -17.46
N ALA A 315 -3.98 -13.94 -17.70
CA ALA A 315 -3.68 -15.02 -18.66
C ALA A 315 -4.25 -16.38 -18.23
N ASP A 316 -4.63 -16.55 -16.96
CA ASP A 316 -5.28 -17.74 -16.43
C ASP A 316 -6.81 -17.73 -16.65
N LEU A 317 -7.36 -16.68 -17.26
CA LEU A 317 -8.80 -16.50 -17.52
C LEU A 317 -9.13 -16.62 -19.00
N GLU A 318 -10.38 -16.99 -19.28
CA GLU A 318 -10.92 -17.07 -20.63
C GLU A 318 -11.02 -15.67 -21.26
N PRO A 319 -10.58 -15.48 -22.52
CA PRO A 319 -10.61 -14.18 -23.20
C PRO A 319 -12.00 -13.54 -23.24
N ALA A 320 -13.06 -14.34 -23.23
CA ALA A 320 -14.43 -13.86 -23.23
C ALA A 320 -14.81 -13.09 -21.96
N LEU A 321 -14.21 -13.39 -20.80
CA LEU A 321 -14.36 -12.54 -19.60
C LEU A 321 -13.48 -11.30 -19.72
N LEU A 322 -12.23 -11.46 -20.15
CA LEU A 322 -11.26 -10.37 -20.25
C LEU A 322 -11.82 -9.20 -21.05
N GLY A 323 -12.34 -9.47 -22.26
CA GLY A 323 -12.89 -8.41 -23.10
C GLY A 323 -14.09 -7.68 -22.48
N ARG A 324 -14.90 -8.35 -21.64
CA ARG A 324 -16.02 -7.71 -20.92
C ARG A 324 -15.54 -6.81 -19.79
N VAL A 325 -14.56 -7.28 -19.01
CA VAL A 325 -13.98 -6.49 -17.92
C VAL A 325 -13.20 -5.30 -18.47
N GLU A 326 -12.42 -5.48 -19.54
CA GLU A 326 -11.73 -4.38 -20.24
C GLU A 326 -12.72 -3.34 -20.76
N GLN A 327 -13.82 -3.78 -21.38
CA GLN A 327 -14.89 -2.88 -21.83
C GLN A 327 -15.46 -2.04 -20.68
N LEU A 328 -15.65 -2.63 -19.48
CA LEU A 328 -16.09 -1.90 -18.30
C LEU A 328 -15.03 -0.91 -17.81
N ILE A 329 -13.77 -1.34 -17.72
CA ILE A 329 -12.66 -0.51 -17.26
C ILE A 329 -12.51 0.72 -18.17
N ASP A 330 -12.47 0.53 -19.48
CA ASP A 330 -12.38 1.62 -20.45
C ASP A 330 -13.57 2.58 -20.30
N PHE A 331 -14.78 2.04 -20.09
CA PHE A 331 -15.96 2.87 -19.89
C PHE A 331 -15.88 3.71 -18.62
N VAL A 332 -15.49 3.13 -17.48
CA VAL A 332 -15.50 3.84 -16.19
C VAL A 332 -14.29 4.75 -15.97
N THR A 333 -13.23 4.56 -16.76
CA THR A 333 -11.98 5.34 -16.73
C THR A 333 -11.84 6.32 -17.90
N GLY A 334 -12.69 6.25 -18.93
CA GLY A 334 -12.79 7.26 -19.99
C GLY A 334 -13.54 8.51 -19.53
#